data_AF-A0A3A9GW41-F1
#
_entry.id   AF-A0A3A9GW41-F1
#
_cell.length_a   1.000
_cell.length_b   1.000
_cell.length_c   1.000
_cell.angle_alpha   90.00
_cell.angle_beta   90.00
_cell.angle_gamma   90.00
#
_symmetry.space_group_name_H-M   'P 1'
#
loop_
_entity.id
_entity.type
_entity.pdbx_description
1 polymer ?
#
loop_
_entity_poly.entity_id
_entity_poly.type
_entity_poly.pdbx_seq_one_letter_code
_entity_poly.pdbx_strand_id
1 'polypeptide(L)'
;MICSKCGALIPAGKIYCSVCGTAVQLIPDYNFIEDDMLSDIVSRGVKGATEGENKFSSEKGKGGKKTNHKYVFIWGAVLVLVIATAFALFCVHGKIKKAQDRSYDYQYSLGKEYQEIEDFNNAVLYYNRAWELSPEDTNAPYEIADIYVKEGREDEAVSVIQRVIEIHGYDETNCKKLIAIYDSQKNYDKIRELCEEVRGSSLLDLFEDYLVDQPSFSRISGTYTDKQQIEITSSKGYDIYYTTDGSDPTVSGQLYRGELNLKNGTSLVSAVTKSPKGIYSEVVKALYTIRKE
;
A
#
# COMPACT_ATOMS: atom_id res chain seq x y z
N MET A 1 1.48 -33.56 -0.03
CA MET A 1 2.92 -33.62 0.37
C MET A 1 3.09 -34.57 1.56
N ILE A 2 4.25 -35.17 1.81
CA ILE A 2 4.43 -36.19 2.86
C ILE A 2 5.27 -35.59 4.00
N CYS A 3 4.88 -35.82 5.26
CA CYS A 3 5.61 -35.32 6.42
C CYS A 3 6.98 -36.02 6.56
N SER A 4 8.06 -35.24 6.63
CA SER A 4 9.43 -35.74 6.83
C SER A 4 9.67 -36.42 8.19
N LYS A 5 8.85 -36.12 9.20
CA LYS A 5 9.00 -36.65 10.56
C LYS A 5 8.19 -37.91 10.83
N CYS A 6 6.95 -38.00 10.33
CA CYS A 6 6.04 -39.11 10.63
C CYS A 6 5.49 -39.85 9.41
N GLY A 7 5.84 -39.43 8.19
CA GLY A 7 5.38 -40.09 6.95
C GLY A 7 3.91 -39.91 6.60
N ALA A 8 3.14 -39.15 7.39
CA ALA A 8 1.72 -38.89 7.12
C ALA A 8 1.54 -37.97 5.90
N LEU A 9 0.47 -38.20 5.13
CA LEU A 9 0.09 -37.34 4.01
C LEU A 9 -0.46 -36.01 4.54
N ILE A 10 0.13 -34.90 4.12
CA ILE A 10 -0.30 -33.53 4.42
C ILE A 10 -1.14 -33.01 3.23
N PRO A 11 -2.42 -32.65 3.45
CA PRO A 11 -3.30 -32.07 2.44
C PRO A 11 -2.76 -30.75 1.88
N ALA A 12 -3.10 -30.42 0.64
CA ALA A 12 -2.72 -29.14 0.01
C ALA A 12 -3.26 -27.95 0.82
N GLY A 13 -2.46 -26.89 1.00
CA GLY A 13 -2.83 -25.68 1.75
C GLY A 13 -2.58 -25.73 3.27
N LYS A 14 -2.03 -26.82 3.82
CA LYS A 14 -1.65 -26.89 5.24
C LYS A 14 -0.15 -26.73 5.44
N ILE A 15 0.23 -25.76 6.29
CA ILE A 15 1.62 -25.43 6.63
C ILE A 15 2.16 -26.26 7.83
N TYR A 16 1.35 -27.14 8.41
CA TYR A 16 1.74 -28.05 9.49
C TYR A 16 1.15 -29.44 9.29
N CYS A 17 1.89 -30.47 9.74
CA CYS A 17 1.39 -31.84 9.76
C CYS A 17 0.31 -32.00 10.84
N SER A 18 -0.87 -32.48 10.45
CA SER A 18 -2.01 -32.72 11.35
C SER A 18 -1.80 -33.84 12.37
N VAL A 19 -0.80 -34.71 12.16
CA VAL A 19 -0.52 -35.87 13.03
C VAL A 19 0.56 -35.56 14.06
N CYS A 20 1.65 -34.91 13.65
CA CYS A 20 2.82 -34.70 14.52
C CYS A 20 3.14 -33.22 14.80
N GLY A 21 2.34 -32.28 14.27
CA GLY A 21 2.50 -30.84 14.47
C GLY A 21 3.75 -30.22 13.84
N THR A 22 4.52 -30.98 13.05
CA THR A 22 5.75 -30.47 12.45
C THR A 22 5.44 -29.50 11.31
N ALA A 23 6.00 -28.29 11.38
CA ALA A 23 5.88 -27.27 10.36
C ALA A 23 6.54 -27.74 9.06
N VAL A 24 5.87 -27.49 7.95
CA VAL A 24 6.37 -27.79 6.62
C VAL A 24 7.42 -26.75 6.26
N GLN A 25 8.63 -27.21 5.95
CA GLN A 25 9.68 -26.33 5.46
C GLN A 25 9.37 -26.00 3.99
N LEU A 26 8.79 -24.82 3.75
CA LEU A 26 8.61 -24.28 2.41
C LEU A 26 9.99 -23.90 1.87
N ILE A 27 10.40 -24.53 0.78
CA ILE A 27 11.49 -23.99 -0.04
C ILE A 27 10.87 -22.77 -0.73
N PRO A 28 11.45 -21.56 -0.59
CA PRO A 28 10.93 -20.37 -1.28
C PRO A 28 10.75 -20.66 -2.76
N ASP A 29 9.60 -20.24 -3.30
CA ASP A 29 9.17 -20.59 -4.64
C ASP A 29 10.28 -20.34 -5.66
N TYR A 30 10.51 -21.37 -6.45
CA TYR A 30 11.51 -21.44 -7.50
C TYR A 30 11.32 -20.28 -8.48
N ASN A 31 12.29 -19.36 -8.52
CA ASN A 31 12.21 -18.15 -9.33
C ASN A 31 12.47 -18.50 -10.82
N PHE A 32 11.40 -18.52 -11.62
CA PHE A 32 11.41 -18.95 -13.03
C PHE A 32 12.32 -18.08 -13.94
N ILE A 33 12.68 -16.87 -13.49
CA ILE A 33 13.40 -15.87 -14.30
C ILE A 33 14.91 -16.16 -14.38
N GLU A 34 15.50 -16.82 -13.37
CA GLU A 34 16.93 -17.15 -13.40
C GLU A 34 17.25 -18.21 -14.48
N ASP A 35 16.34 -19.16 -14.72
CA ASP A 35 16.52 -20.20 -15.74
C ASP A 35 16.29 -19.69 -17.17
N ASP A 36 15.43 -18.69 -17.38
CA ASP A 36 15.17 -18.16 -18.73
C ASP A 36 16.37 -17.34 -19.26
N MET A 37 17.03 -16.57 -18.38
CA MET A 37 18.31 -15.91 -18.71
C MET A 37 19.45 -16.90 -18.93
N LEU A 38 19.50 -18.01 -18.16
CA LEU A 38 20.48 -19.07 -18.37
C LEU A 38 20.24 -19.84 -19.69
N SER A 39 18.97 -20.07 -20.07
CA SER A 39 18.62 -20.78 -21.30
C SER A 39 19.02 -19.98 -22.55
N ASP A 40 18.90 -18.64 -22.50
CA ASP A 40 19.29 -17.74 -23.59
C ASP A 40 20.82 -17.60 -23.72
N ILE A 41 21.55 -17.77 -22.61
CA ILE A 41 23.02 -17.85 -22.59
C ILE A 41 23.50 -19.21 -23.15
N VAL A 42 22.83 -20.31 -22.80
CA VAL A 42 23.14 -21.66 -23.32
C VAL A 42 22.83 -21.75 -24.81
N SER A 43 21.72 -21.18 -25.28
CA SER A 43 21.35 -21.19 -26.69
C SER A 43 22.28 -20.32 -27.55
N ARG A 44 22.80 -19.21 -27.00
CA ARG A 44 23.89 -18.42 -27.61
C ARG A 44 25.24 -19.13 -27.61
N GLY A 45 25.54 -19.92 -26.58
CA GLY A 45 26.75 -20.75 -26.50
C GLY A 45 26.78 -21.91 -27.50
N VAL A 46 25.62 -22.50 -27.81
CA VAL A 46 25.51 -23.63 -28.76
C VAL A 46 25.57 -23.17 -30.22
N LYS A 47 25.08 -21.97 -30.54
CA LYS A 47 25.10 -21.43 -31.93
C LYS A 47 26.48 -20.99 -32.43
N GLY A 48 27.48 -20.85 -31.54
CA GLY A 48 28.86 -20.52 -31.91
C GLY A 48 29.73 -21.71 -32.33
N ALA A 49 29.21 -22.95 -32.23
CA ALA A 49 30.01 -24.17 -32.41
C ALA A 49 29.67 -24.99 -33.67
N THR A 50 28.76 -24.54 -34.53
CA THR A 50 28.31 -25.31 -35.70
C THR A 50 28.35 -24.49 -37.00
N GLU A 51 29.54 -24.07 -37.42
CA GLU A 51 29.76 -23.68 -38.82
C GLU A 51 31.24 -23.89 -39.17
N GLY A 52 31.55 -25.01 -39.82
CA GLY A 52 32.91 -25.32 -40.25
C GLY A 52 33.23 -26.78 -40.54
N GLU A 53 32.32 -27.57 -41.11
CA GLU A 53 32.71 -28.86 -41.72
C GLU A 53 33.00 -28.67 -43.21
N ASN A 54 34.28 -28.73 -43.59
CA ASN A 54 34.66 -29.05 -44.96
C ASN A 54 35.90 -29.97 -44.98
N LYS A 55 35.64 -31.20 -45.43
CA LYS A 55 36.50 -32.26 -46.00
C LYS A 55 38.03 -32.13 -45.87
N PHE A 56 38.66 -33.09 -45.21
CA PHE A 56 39.92 -33.67 -45.71
C PHE A 56 40.10 -35.14 -45.29
N SER A 57 40.56 -35.91 -46.25
CA SER A 57 40.75 -37.37 -46.30
C SER A 57 41.75 -37.92 -45.28
N SER A 58 41.54 -39.20 -44.93
CA SER A 58 42.45 -39.98 -44.10
C SER A 58 43.78 -40.24 -44.78
N GLU A 59 44.89 -39.96 -44.09
CA GLU A 59 46.15 -40.67 -44.27
C GLU A 59 46.69 -41.09 -42.91
N LYS A 60 46.96 -42.40 -42.78
CA LYS A 60 47.67 -42.99 -41.65
C LYS A 60 49.14 -42.57 -41.71
N GLY A 61 49.57 -41.77 -40.74
CA GLY A 61 50.98 -41.45 -40.51
C GLY A 61 51.36 -41.63 -39.04
N LYS A 62 52.00 -42.76 -38.70
CA LYS A 62 52.74 -42.91 -37.45
C LYS A 62 53.91 -41.94 -37.47
N GLY A 63 53.98 -41.00 -36.52
CA GLY A 63 55.11 -40.09 -36.37
C GLY A 63 55.04 -39.35 -35.04
N GLY A 64 55.77 -39.83 -34.04
CA GLY A 64 55.86 -39.18 -32.73
C GLY A 64 56.46 -37.77 -32.86
N LYS A 65 55.68 -36.75 -32.51
CA LYS A 65 56.18 -35.39 -32.28
C LYS A 65 56.49 -35.23 -30.80
N LYS A 66 57.76 -35.06 -30.45
CA LYS A 66 58.18 -34.56 -29.14
C LYS A 66 57.63 -33.14 -28.99
N THR A 67 56.53 -32.99 -28.27
CA THR A 67 56.02 -31.69 -27.86
C THR A 67 57.06 -31.04 -26.95
N ASN A 68 57.51 -29.82 -27.27
CA ASN A 68 58.40 -29.06 -26.40
C ASN A 68 57.66 -28.77 -25.08
N HIS A 69 57.93 -29.59 -24.05
CA HIS A 69 57.31 -29.52 -22.71
C HIS A 69 57.33 -28.11 -22.11
N LYS A 70 58.31 -27.28 -22.50
CA LYS A 70 58.43 -25.87 -22.07
C LYS A 70 57.20 -25.04 -22.43
N TYR A 71 56.64 -25.18 -23.64
CA TYR A 71 55.48 -24.38 -24.05
C TYR A 71 54.18 -24.85 -23.40
N VAL A 72 53.99 -26.16 -23.21
CA VAL A 72 52.81 -26.70 -22.51
C VAL A 72 52.78 -26.21 -21.05
N PHE A 73 53.94 -26.12 -20.41
CA PHE A 73 54.05 -25.61 -19.04
C PHE A 73 53.82 -24.09 -18.95
N ILE A 74 54.33 -23.32 -19.92
CA ILE A 74 54.11 -21.86 -20.01
C ILE A 74 52.63 -21.55 -20.25
N TRP A 75 52.00 -22.20 -21.23
CA TRP A 75 50.57 -22.00 -21.51
C TRP A 75 49.68 -22.48 -20.36
N GLY A 76 50.07 -23.54 -19.65
CA GLY A 76 49.39 -23.98 -18.42
C GLY A 76 49.47 -22.96 -17.29
N ALA A 77 50.64 -22.36 -17.06
CA ALA A 77 50.81 -21.31 -16.04
C ALA A 77 50.04 -20.02 -16.39
N VAL A 78 50.00 -19.65 -17.67
CA VAL A 78 49.18 -18.52 -18.16
C VAL A 78 47.68 -18.80 -17.96
N LEU A 79 47.21 -20.02 -18.27
CA LEU A 79 45.82 -20.41 -18.06
C LEU A 79 45.42 -20.37 -16.58
N VAL A 80 46.29 -20.84 -15.68
CA VAL A 80 46.06 -20.76 -14.22
C VAL A 80 46.01 -19.29 -13.75
N LEU A 81 46.87 -18.41 -14.27
CA LEU A 81 46.81 -16.98 -13.96
C LEU A 81 45.53 -16.33 -14.46
N VAL A 82 45.07 -16.66 -15.68
CA VAL A 82 43.81 -16.14 -16.24
C VAL A 82 42.60 -16.64 -15.44
N ILE A 83 42.59 -17.89 -15.01
CA ILE A 83 41.53 -18.42 -14.14
C ILE A 83 41.57 -17.75 -12.76
N ALA A 84 42.76 -17.54 -12.20
CA ALA A 84 42.92 -16.85 -10.91
C ALA A 84 42.46 -15.38 -10.98
N THR A 85 42.75 -14.66 -12.07
CA THR A 85 42.27 -13.29 -12.26
C THR A 85 40.76 -13.25 -12.51
N ALA A 86 40.21 -14.16 -13.31
CA ALA A 86 38.76 -14.28 -13.51
C ALA A 86 38.03 -14.59 -12.18
N PHE A 87 38.57 -15.50 -11.36
CA PHE A 87 38.03 -15.81 -10.05
C PHE A 87 38.14 -14.62 -9.08
N ALA A 88 39.26 -13.88 -9.10
CA ALA A 88 39.41 -12.66 -8.32
C ALA A 88 38.38 -11.59 -8.72
N LEU A 89 38.15 -11.39 -10.03
CA LEU A 89 37.12 -10.48 -10.54
C LEU A 89 35.71 -10.93 -10.13
N PHE A 90 35.41 -12.23 -10.19
CA PHE A 90 34.15 -12.78 -9.70
C PHE A 90 33.95 -12.54 -8.20
N CYS A 91 35.00 -12.72 -7.39
CA CYS A 91 34.95 -12.43 -5.96
C CYS A 91 34.76 -10.93 -5.67
N VAL A 92 35.43 -10.05 -6.41
CA VAL A 92 35.28 -8.59 -6.30
C VAL A 92 33.86 -8.18 -6.71
N HIS A 93 33.34 -8.72 -7.82
CA HIS A 93 31.97 -8.47 -8.27
C HIS A 93 30.94 -8.95 -7.25
N GLY A 94 31.11 -10.14 -6.67
CA GLY A 94 30.25 -10.64 -5.60
C GLY A 94 30.28 -9.77 -4.35
N LYS A 95 31.45 -9.21 -3.99
CA LYS A 95 31.55 -8.25 -2.87
C LYS A 95 30.90 -6.91 -3.19
N ILE A 96 31.06 -6.40 -4.41
CA ILE A 96 30.44 -5.15 -4.87
C ILE A 96 28.92 -5.30 -4.91
N LYS A 97 28.40 -6.35 -5.55
CA LYS A 97 26.96 -6.65 -5.62
C LYS A 97 26.36 -6.75 -4.22
N LYS A 98 27.00 -7.49 -3.31
CA LYS A 98 26.55 -7.60 -1.92
C LYS A 98 26.61 -6.28 -1.13
N ALA A 99 27.53 -5.38 -1.47
CA ALA A 99 27.60 -4.05 -0.87
C ALA A 99 26.49 -3.14 -1.42
N GLN A 100 26.22 -3.20 -2.73
CA GLN A 100 25.13 -2.47 -3.39
C GLN A 100 23.76 -2.95 -2.91
N ASP A 101 23.56 -4.25 -2.79
CA ASP A 101 22.30 -4.84 -2.30
C ASP A 101 21.95 -4.39 -0.88
N ARG A 102 22.94 -3.91 -0.10
CA ARG A 102 22.78 -3.38 1.26
C ARG A 102 22.67 -1.86 1.33
N SER A 103 22.66 -1.17 0.18
CA SER A 103 22.52 0.27 0.11
C SER A 103 21.06 0.65 -0.10
N TYR A 104 20.54 1.51 0.78
CA TYR A 104 19.20 2.09 0.66
C TYR A 104 19.00 2.75 -0.71
N ASP A 105 19.90 3.67 -1.09
CA ASP A 105 19.79 4.46 -2.32
C ASP A 105 19.72 3.57 -3.57
N TYR A 106 20.49 2.47 -3.57
CA TYR A 106 20.49 1.52 -4.68
C TYR A 106 19.15 0.78 -4.79
N GLN A 107 18.63 0.24 -3.69
CA GLN A 107 17.33 -0.44 -3.68
C GLN A 107 16.19 0.51 -4.05
N TYR A 108 16.22 1.74 -3.53
CA TYR A 108 15.23 2.76 -3.85
C TYR A 108 15.27 3.19 -5.33
N SER A 109 16.47 3.32 -5.91
CA SER A 109 16.63 3.63 -7.33
C SER A 109 16.12 2.50 -8.24
N LEU A 110 16.39 1.24 -7.88
CA LEU A 110 15.80 0.10 -8.59
C LEU A 110 14.26 0.13 -8.51
N GLY A 111 13.70 0.43 -7.34
CA GLY A 111 12.25 0.61 -7.17
C GLY A 111 11.68 1.61 -8.17
N LYS A 112 12.36 2.75 -8.36
CA LYS A 112 11.99 3.76 -9.35
C LYS A 112 12.08 3.25 -10.78
N GLU A 113 13.17 2.57 -11.15
CA GLU A 113 13.34 1.99 -12.48
C GLU A 113 12.20 1.01 -12.82
N TYR A 114 11.84 0.13 -11.87
CA TYR A 114 10.72 -0.81 -12.07
C TYR A 114 9.36 -0.10 -12.12
N GLN A 115 9.18 0.99 -11.36
CA GLN A 115 7.97 1.80 -11.41
C GLN A 115 7.81 2.53 -12.74
N GLU A 116 8.91 3.00 -13.36
CA GLU A 116 8.89 3.64 -14.68
C GLU A 116 8.46 2.69 -15.81
N ILE A 117 8.81 1.40 -15.70
CA ILE A 117 8.37 0.36 -16.64
C ILE A 117 7.02 -0.25 -16.25
N GLU A 118 6.33 0.34 -15.26
CA GLU A 118 5.02 -0.11 -14.73
C GLU A 118 5.00 -1.54 -14.18
N ASP A 119 6.17 -2.09 -13.83
CA ASP A 119 6.27 -3.35 -13.11
C ASP A 119 6.16 -3.08 -11.59
N PHE A 120 4.92 -2.86 -11.17
CA PHE A 120 4.59 -2.50 -9.79
C PHE A 120 4.98 -3.57 -8.77
N ASN A 121 4.95 -4.85 -9.15
CA ASN A 121 5.34 -5.95 -8.25
C ASN A 121 6.82 -5.85 -7.88
N ASN A 122 7.69 -5.69 -8.88
CA ASN A 122 9.12 -5.52 -8.62
C ASN A 122 9.40 -4.17 -7.96
N ALA A 123 8.74 -3.09 -8.37
CA ALA A 123 8.90 -1.78 -7.74
C ALA A 123 8.66 -1.84 -6.23
N VAL A 124 7.53 -2.42 -5.81
CA VAL A 124 7.18 -2.62 -4.40
C VAL A 124 8.18 -3.53 -3.68
N LEU A 125 8.68 -4.59 -4.33
CA LEU A 125 9.71 -5.45 -3.76
C LEU A 125 10.99 -4.66 -3.42
N TYR A 126 11.48 -3.86 -4.36
CA TYR A 126 12.71 -3.08 -4.19
C TYR A 126 12.53 -1.92 -3.19
N TYR A 127 11.37 -1.26 -3.19
CA TYR A 127 11.07 -0.26 -2.16
C TYR A 127 10.96 -0.86 -0.76
N ASN A 128 10.38 -2.06 -0.60
CA ASN A 128 10.35 -2.72 0.71
C ASN A 128 11.76 -3.05 1.19
N ARG A 129 12.65 -3.54 0.31
CA ARG A 129 14.06 -3.75 0.65
C ARG A 129 14.75 -2.45 1.06
N ALA A 130 14.46 -1.35 0.38
CA ALA A 130 14.97 -0.04 0.78
C ALA A 130 14.49 0.32 2.20
N TRP A 131 13.19 0.18 2.46
CA TRP A 131 12.62 0.48 3.77
C TRP A 131 13.14 -0.44 4.89
N GLU A 132 13.41 -1.73 4.60
CA GLU A 132 14.07 -2.64 5.56
C GLU A 132 15.49 -2.18 5.93
N LEU A 133 16.21 -1.54 5.00
CA LEU A 133 17.55 -1.02 5.24
C LEU A 133 17.53 0.31 6.00
N SER A 134 16.49 1.12 5.81
CA SER A 134 16.29 2.39 6.52
C SER A 134 14.83 2.51 7.02
N PRO A 135 14.50 1.90 8.17
CA PRO A 135 13.13 1.90 8.69
C PRO A 135 12.55 3.28 9.00
N GLU A 136 13.42 4.26 9.22
CA GLU A 136 13.07 5.66 9.52
C GLU A 136 12.83 6.51 8.25
N ASP A 137 12.98 5.93 7.05
CA ASP A 137 12.67 6.63 5.81
C ASP A 137 11.18 6.56 5.50
N THR A 138 10.61 7.69 5.07
CA THR A 138 9.21 7.81 4.67
C THR A 138 9.02 7.77 3.15
N ASN A 139 10.06 8.00 2.36
CA ASN A 139 9.97 8.08 0.90
C ASN A 139 9.61 6.73 0.28
N ALA A 140 10.33 5.66 0.65
CA ALA A 140 10.07 4.31 0.15
C ALA A 140 8.63 3.83 0.44
N PRO A 141 8.11 3.90 1.68
CA PRO A 141 6.73 3.50 1.94
C PRO A 141 5.70 4.43 1.28
N TYR A 142 5.99 5.70 1.05
CA TYR A 142 5.09 6.58 0.28
C TYR A 142 4.95 6.15 -1.18
N GLU A 143 6.04 5.76 -1.84
CA GLU A 143 5.99 5.23 -3.21
C GLU A 143 5.21 3.91 -3.25
N ILE A 144 5.38 3.03 -2.27
CA ILE A 144 4.61 1.78 -2.16
C ILE A 144 3.11 2.08 -2.02
N ALA A 145 2.73 2.99 -1.13
CA ALA A 145 1.33 3.37 -0.94
C ALA A 145 0.72 3.96 -2.22
N ASP A 146 1.46 4.83 -2.92
CA ASP A 146 0.99 5.44 -4.17
C ASP A 146 0.84 4.40 -5.30
N ILE A 147 1.72 3.39 -5.35
CA ILE A 147 1.57 2.23 -6.25
C ILE A 147 0.29 1.46 -5.91
N TYR A 148 0.06 1.13 -4.64
CA TYR A 148 -1.14 0.39 -4.24
C TYR A 148 -2.43 1.15 -4.54
N VAL A 149 -2.45 2.48 -4.36
CA VAL A 149 -3.59 3.31 -4.79
C VAL A 149 -3.81 3.22 -6.30
N LYS A 150 -2.74 3.29 -7.11
CA LYS A 150 -2.85 3.15 -8.58
C LYS A 150 -3.38 1.80 -9.02
N GLU A 151 -3.06 0.74 -8.29
CA GLU A 151 -3.59 -0.61 -8.54
C GLU A 151 -5.02 -0.82 -7.99
N GLY A 152 -5.59 0.17 -7.30
CA GLY A 152 -6.89 0.06 -6.62
C GLY A 152 -6.87 -0.75 -5.33
N ARG A 153 -5.67 -1.06 -4.81
CA ARG A 153 -5.41 -1.81 -3.56
C ARG A 153 -5.34 -0.85 -2.37
N GLU A 154 -6.38 -0.04 -2.21
CA GLU A 154 -6.39 1.08 -1.25
C GLU A 154 -6.24 0.64 0.21
N ASP A 155 -6.76 -0.52 0.60
CA ASP A 155 -6.60 -1.06 1.97
C ASP A 155 -5.12 -1.36 2.32
N GLU A 156 -4.35 -1.84 1.34
CA GLU A 156 -2.93 -2.09 1.50
C GLU A 156 -2.14 -0.79 1.55
N ALA A 157 -2.54 0.22 0.76
CA ALA A 157 -1.97 1.56 0.84
C ALA A 157 -2.18 2.17 2.24
N VAL A 158 -3.40 2.08 2.79
CA VAL A 158 -3.70 2.54 4.16
C VAL A 158 -2.81 1.81 5.18
N SER A 159 -2.67 0.49 5.05
CA SER A 159 -1.85 -0.32 5.96
C SER A 159 -0.38 0.11 5.94
N VAL A 160 0.16 0.46 4.77
CA VAL A 160 1.54 0.98 4.65
C VAL A 160 1.68 2.33 5.35
N ILE A 161 0.76 3.27 5.10
CA ILE A 161 0.81 4.59 5.75
C ILE A 161 0.62 4.49 7.27
N GLN A 162 -0.24 3.59 7.76
CA GLN A 162 -0.39 3.35 9.19
C GLN A 162 0.92 2.89 9.84
N ARG A 163 1.68 2.01 9.18
CA ARG A 163 3.01 1.60 9.66
C ARG A 163 4.01 2.77 9.67
N VAL A 164 3.92 3.71 8.73
CA VAL A 164 4.73 4.94 8.75
C VAL A 164 4.35 5.79 9.97
N ILE A 165 3.05 5.93 10.26
CA ILE A 165 2.54 6.67 11.42
C ILE A 165 2.97 6.02 12.74
N GLU A 166 3.07 4.69 12.82
CA GLU A 166 3.58 4.00 14.02
C GLU A 166 5.01 4.40 14.39
N ILE A 167 5.84 4.74 13.39
CA ILE A 167 7.25 5.10 13.57
C ILE A 167 7.41 6.62 13.73
N HIS A 168 6.80 7.39 12.81
CA HIS A 168 7.02 8.84 12.70
C HIS A 168 5.92 9.68 13.34
N GLY A 169 4.82 9.05 13.76
CA GLY A 169 3.63 9.73 14.23
C GLY A 169 2.80 10.35 13.11
N TYR A 170 1.74 11.03 13.51
CA TYR A 170 0.91 11.80 12.60
C TYR A 170 1.63 13.08 12.18
N ASP A 171 1.79 13.25 10.87
CA ASP A 171 2.26 14.48 10.25
C ASP A 171 1.29 14.91 9.12
N GLU A 172 1.57 16.06 8.52
CA GLU A 172 0.74 16.60 7.45
C GLU A 172 0.67 15.67 6.22
N THR A 173 1.77 14.99 5.90
CA THR A 173 1.87 14.15 4.70
C THR A 173 1.10 12.84 4.87
N ASN A 174 1.29 12.17 6.01
CA ASN A 174 0.60 10.96 6.41
C ASN A 174 -0.91 11.18 6.46
N CYS A 175 -1.35 12.28 7.10
CA CYS A 175 -2.76 12.64 7.15
C CYS A 175 -3.33 12.91 5.76
N LYS A 176 -2.64 13.70 4.92
CA LYS A 176 -3.08 13.99 3.55
C LYS A 176 -3.23 12.72 2.71
N LYS A 177 -2.28 11.78 2.82
CA LYS A 177 -2.36 10.50 2.10
C LYS A 177 -3.56 9.67 2.53
N LEU A 178 -3.79 9.53 3.84
CA LEU A 178 -4.98 8.82 4.35
C LEU A 178 -6.29 9.52 3.97
N ILE A 179 -6.36 10.84 4.11
CA ILE A 179 -7.54 11.63 3.71
C ILE A 179 -7.84 11.44 2.22
N ALA A 180 -6.83 11.47 1.36
CA ALA A 180 -7.00 11.27 -0.08
C ALA A 180 -7.59 9.88 -0.40
N ILE A 181 -7.09 8.83 0.27
CA ILE A 181 -7.61 7.46 0.11
C ILE A 181 -9.04 7.34 0.64
N TYR A 182 -9.35 7.90 1.81
CA TYR A 182 -10.71 7.82 2.34
C TYR A 182 -11.71 8.71 1.59
N ASP A 183 -11.29 9.84 1.03
CA ASP A 183 -12.13 10.72 0.21
C ASP A 183 -12.45 10.08 -1.15
N SER A 184 -11.50 9.36 -1.77
CA SER A 184 -11.77 8.59 -3.01
C SER A 184 -12.84 7.51 -2.77
N GLN A 185 -12.81 6.87 -1.61
CA GLN A 185 -13.79 5.89 -1.16
C GLN A 185 -15.11 6.49 -0.66
N LYS A 186 -15.18 7.81 -0.47
CA LYS A 186 -16.27 8.50 0.25
C LYS A 186 -16.48 7.97 1.68
N ASN A 187 -15.44 7.41 2.27
CA ASN A 187 -15.47 6.87 3.62
C ASN A 187 -15.20 7.97 4.65
N TYR A 188 -16.16 8.89 4.77
CA TYR A 188 -16.05 10.06 5.64
C TYR A 188 -16.03 9.72 7.14
N ASP A 189 -16.49 8.52 7.51
CA ASP A 189 -16.41 8.04 8.88
C ASP A 189 -14.97 7.78 9.30
N LYS A 190 -14.16 7.20 8.41
CA LYS A 190 -12.72 7.00 8.66
C LYS A 190 -11.94 8.32 8.74
N ILE A 191 -12.35 9.33 7.97
CA ILE A 191 -11.77 10.68 8.07
C ILE A 191 -12.10 11.32 9.42
N ARG A 192 -13.33 11.13 9.92
CA ARG A 192 -13.73 11.62 11.25
C ARG A 192 -12.96 10.93 12.37
N GLU A 193 -12.80 9.61 12.29
CA GLU A 193 -11.96 8.83 13.21
C GLU A 193 -10.52 9.36 13.23
N LEU A 194 -9.93 9.56 12.05
CA LEU A 194 -8.60 10.16 11.91
C LEU A 194 -8.51 11.58 12.51
N CYS A 195 -9.55 12.40 12.34
CA CYS A 195 -9.62 13.74 12.91
C CYS A 195 -9.62 13.71 14.46
N GLU A 196 -10.28 12.73 15.07
CA GLU A 196 -10.29 12.58 16.53
C GLU A 196 -8.92 12.13 17.06
N GLU A 197 -8.19 11.26 16.34
CA GLU A 197 -6.83 10.83 16.72
C GLU A 197 -5.83 11.99 16.77
N VAL A 198 -5.97 12.96 15.86
CA VAL A 198 -5.07 14.13 15.81
C VAL A 198 -5.62 15.35 16.54
N ARG A 199 -6.70 15.18 17.33
CA ARG A 199 -7.40 16.29 17.98
C ARG A 199 -6.49 17.07 18.92
N GLY A 200 -6.39 18.38 18.69
CA GLY A 200 -5.53 19.28 19.49
C GLY A 200 -4.12 19.47 18.92
N SER A 201 -3.79 18.86 17.78
CA SER A 201 -2.61 19.20 16.99
C SER A 201 -2.87 20.35 16.02
N SER A 202 -1.82 20.87 15.39
CA SER A 202 -1.91 21.84 14.29
C SER A 202 -2.43 21.22 12.98
N LEU A 203 -2.80 19.93 12.97
CA LEU A 203 -3.25 19.22 11.77
C LEU A 203 -4.77 19.34 11.53
N LEU A 204 -5.53 19.93 12.46
CA LEU A 204 -6.99 20.06 12.36
C LEU A 204 -7.44 20.80 11.10
N ASP A 205 -6.64 21.74 10.60
CA ASP A 205 -6.93 22.52 9.39
C ASP A 205 -7.09 21.62 8.15
N LEU A 206 -6.47 20.43 8.14
CA LEU A 206 -6.60 19.46 7.04
C LEU A 206 -8.01 18.84 6.95
N PHE A 207 -8.79 18.94 8.02
CA PHE A 207 -10.09 18.29 8.15
C PHE A 207 -11.26 19.26 7.98
N GLU A 208 -11.01 20.56 7.78
CA GLU A 208 -12.06 21.59 7.79
C GLU A 208 -13.21 21.31 6.80
N ASP A 209 -12.89 20.76 5.62
CA ASP A 209 -13.84 20.39 4.58
C ASP A 209 -14.73 19.18 4.95
N TYR A 210 -14.31 18.41 5.95
CA TYR A 210 -14.99 17.20 6.43
C TYR A 210 -15.74 17.44 7.73
N LEU A 211 -15.48 18.55 8.41
CA LEU A 211 -16.17 18.97 9.63
C LEU A 211 -17.42 19.79 9.28
N VAL A 212 -18.58 19.25 9.65
CA VAL A 212 -19.88 19.88 9.42
C VAL A 212 -20.43 20.33 10.76
N ASP A 213 -20.62 21.64 10.92
CA ASP A 213 -21.17 22.20 12.14
C ASP A 213 -22.65 21.81 12.31
N GLN A 214 -23.03 21.60 13.56
CA GLN A 214 -24.43 21.38 13.92
C GLN A 214 -25.27 22.64 13.63
N PRO A 215 -26.52 22.49 13.18
CA PRO A 215 -27.40 23.64 12.99
C PRO A 215 -27.82 24.21 14.35
N SER A 216 -28.09 25.52 14.40
CA SER A 216 -28.56 26.20 15.62
C SER A 216 -30.03 26.60 15.51
N PHE A 217 -30.75 26.52 16.63
CA PHE A 217 -32.14 26.96 16.73
C PHE A 217 -32.22 28.39 17.28
N SER A 218 -33.01 29.27 16.66
CA SER A 218 -33.23 30.64 17.14
C SER A 218 -34.04 30.73 18.44
N ARG A 219 -34.65 29.63 18.86
CA ARG A 219 -35.41 29.49 20.09
C ARG A 219 -34.93 28.28 20.87
N ILE A 220 -34.66 28.49 22.15
CA ILE A 220 -34.32 27.44 23.11
C ILE A 220 -35.53 26.50 23.26
N SER A 221 -35.30 25.21 23.48
CA SER A 221 -36.37 24.26 23.79
C SER A 221 -37.17 24.69 25.04
N GLY A 222 -38.49 24.57 25.01
CA GLY A 222 -39.33 25.02 26.13
C GLY A 222 -40.84 24.94 25.89
N THR A 223 -41.60 25.48 26.85
CA THR A 223 -43.06 25.62 26.74
C THR A 223 -43.42 27.04 26.37
N TYR A 224 -44.32 27.20 25.39
CA TYR A 224 -44.78 28.47 24.86
C TYR A 224 -46.31 28.53 24.86
N THR A 225 -46.88 29.69 25.14
CA THR A 225 -48.33 29.97 25.11
C THR A 225 -48.77 30.54 23.76
N ASP A 226 -47.86 31.22 23.06
CA ASP A 226 -48.09 31.81 21.74
C ASP A 226 -47.44 30.99 20.62
N LYS A 227 -47.93 31.17 19.39
CA LYS A 227 -47.30 30.61 18.19
C LYS A 227 -45.86 31.12 18.08
N GLN A 228 -44.91 30.19 17.99
CA GLN A 228 -43.49 30.53 17.81
C GLN A 228 -43.06 30.30 16.37
N GLN A 229 -42.27 31.24 15.86
CA GLN A 229 -41.51 31.07 14.63
C GLN A 229 -40.09 30.64 15.01
N ILE A 230 -39.77 29.38 14.72
CA ILE A 230 -38.45 28.81 14.99
C ILE A 230 -37.65 28.86 13.70
N GLU A 231 -36.44 29.40 13.80
CA GLU A 231 -35.51 29.45 12.68
C GLU A 231 -34.35 28.50 12.95
N ILE A 232 -33.92 27.77 11.92
CA ILE A 232 -32.76 26.88 11.97
C ILE A 232 -31.68 27.46 11.06
N THR A 233 -30.47 27.66 11.60
CA THR A 233 -29.36 28.30 10.88
C THR A 233 -28.12 27.41 10.85
N SER A 234 -27.41 27.39 9.73
CA SER A 234 -26.11 26.72 9.55
C SER A 234 -25.00 27.77 9.51
N SER A 235 -23.89 27.53 10.20
CA SER A 235 -22.70 28.40 10.22
C SER A 235 -22.17 28.70 8.81
N LYS A 236 -21.97 27.65 8.01
CA LYS A 236 -21.43 27.70 6.62
C LYS A 236 -22.53 27.82 5.55
N GLY A 237 -23.79 28.06 5.93
CA GLY A 237 -24.91 28.17 4.99
C GLY A 237 -25.24 26.88 4.20
N TYR A 238 -24.90 25.72 4.76
CA TYR A 238 -25.19 24.41 4.17
C TYR A 238 -26.67 24.04 4.28
N ASP A 239 -27.08 23.04 3.51
CA ASP A 239 -28.46 22.52 3.51
C ASP A 239 -28.80 21.93 4.88
N ILE A 240 -30.00 22.23 5.39
CA ILE A 240 -30.47 21.75 6.68
C ILE A 240 -31.66 20.82 6.47
N TYR A 241 -31.63 19.65 7.09
CA TYR A 241 -32.73 18.68 7.09
C TYR A 241 -33.30 18.58 8.50
N TYR A 242 -34.62 18.51 8.63
CA TYR A 242 -35.27 18.44 9.93
C TYR A 242 -36.50 17.51 9.96
N THR A 243 -36.86 17.08 11.17
CA THR A 243 -38.08 16.34 11.50
C THR A 243 -38.76 17.01 12.70
N THR A 244 -40.07 16.78 12.90
CA THR A 244 -40.86 17.39 14.00
C THR A 244 -41.40 16.38 15.01
N ASP A 245 -41.22 15.09 14.71
CA ASP A 245 -41.65 13.94 15.51
C ASP A 245 -40.50 13.29 16.29
N GLY A 246 -39.27 13.79 16.13
CA GLY A 246 -38.07 13.25 16.75
C GLY A 246 -37.38 12.13 15.98
N SER A 247 -37.90 11.77 14.79
CA SER A 247 -37.26 10.80 13.89
C SER A 247 -35.93 11.31 13.35
N ASP A 248 -35.07 10.43 12.85
CA ASP A 248 -33.76 10.79 12.34
C ASP A 248 -33.86 11.60 11.04
N PRO A 249 -33.42 12.87 11.02
CA PRO A 249 -33.52 13.72 9.85
C PRO A 249 -32.59 13.29 8.70
N THR A 250 -31.63 12.40 8.93
CA THR A 250 -30.79 11.84 7.85
C THR A 250 -31.57 10.84 6.98
N VAL A 251 -32.62 10.20 7.52
CA VAL A 251 -33.43 9.18 6.84
C VAL A 251 -34.77 9.74 6.37
N SER A 252 -35.46 10.51 7.21
CA SER A 252 -36.82 11.02 6.97
C SER A 252 -36.92 12.55 7.01
N GLY A 253 -35.79 13.25 7.01
CA GLY A 253 -35.77 14.70 7.11
C GLY A 253 -36.31 15.43 5.89
N GLN A 254 -36.98 16.54 6.15
CA GLN A 254 -37.42 17.49 5.12
C GLN A 254 -36.41 18.63 5.01
N LEU A 255 -36.17 19.10 3.78
CA LEU A 255 -35.29 20.23 3.53
C LEU A 255 -35.89 21.51 4.13
N TYR A 256 -35.12 22.19 4.98
CA TYR A 256 -35.50 23.43 5.62
C TYR A 256 -35.47 24.61 4.62
N ARG A 257 -36.55 25.38 4.55
CA ARG A 257 -36.70 26.54 3.64
C ARG A 257 -37.02 27.86 4.37
N GLY A 258 -36.83 27.92 5.69
CA GLY A 258 -37.00 29.15 6.48
C GLY A 258 -38.27 29.23 7.34
N GLU A 259 -39.32 28.46 7.04
CA GLU A 259 -40.56 28.49 7.81
C GLU A 259 -40.80 27.16 8.53
N LEU A 260 -40.58 27.15 9.85
CA LEU A 260 -40.96 26.03 10.72
C LEU A 260 -42.17 26.41 11.57
N ASN A 261 -43.35 25.98 11.13
CA ASN A 261 -44.61 26.19 11.84
C ASN A 261 -44.97 24.95 12.67
N LEU A 262 -44.78 25.02 13.98
CA LEU A 262 -45.16 23.93 14.88
C LEU A 262 -46.67 23.94 15.17
N LYS A 263 -47.24 22.73 15.26
CA LYS A 263 -48.62 22.53 15.67
C LYS A 263 -48.74 22.64 17.20
N ASN A 264 -49.96 22.93 17.67
CA ASN A 264 -50.25 22.88 19.11
C ASN A 264 -49.96 21.49 19.67
N GLY A 265 -49.41 21.44 20.88
CA GLY A 265 -48.92 20.22 21.52
C GLY A 265 -47.41 20.17 21.63
N THR A 266 -46.89 18.99 21.92
CA THR A 266 -45.44 18.74 22.07
C THR A 266 -44.87 18.23 20.75
N SER A 267 -43.89 18.94 20.22
CA SER A 267 -43.12 18.56 19.02
C SER A 267 -41.65 18.41 19.39
N LEU A 268 -41.03 17.32 18.96
CA LEU A 268 -39.58 17.11 19.13
C LEU A 268 -38.92 17.38 17.78
N VAL A 269 -38.32 18.55 17.64
CA VAL A 269 -37.65 18.93 16.41
C VAL A 269 -36.24 18.37 16.42
N SER A 270 -35.89 17.55 15.42
CA SER A 270 -34.51 17.10 15.21
C SER A 270 -33.98 17.70 13.92
N ALA A 271 -32.74 18.16 13.89
CA ALA A 271 -32.14 18.79 12.71
C ALA A 271 -30.69 18.34 12.50
N VAL A 272 -30.26 18.34 11.25
CA VAL A 272 -28.89 18.10 10.80
C VAL A 272 -28.52 19.03 9.66
N THR A 273 -27.25 19.38 9.57
CA THR A 273 -26.66 20.09 8.45
C THR A 273 -26.04 19.08 7.51
N LYS A 274 -26.16 19.27 6.19
CA LYS A 274 -25.55 18.43 5.16
C LYS A 274 -24.60 19.26 4.30
N SER A 275 -23.32 18.90 4.28
CA SER A 275 -22.33 19.55 3.43
C SER A 275 -22.52 19.20 1.95
N PRO A 276 -21.91 19.97 1.02
CA PRO A 276 -21.91 19.62 -0.41
C PRO A 276 -21.28 18.26 -0.72
N LYS A 277 -20.34 17.79 0.11
CA LYS A 277 -19.75 16.43 0.03
C LYS A 277 -20.72 15.33 0.48
N GLY A 278 -21.90 15.70 0.99
CA GLY A 278 -22.92 14.76 1.47
C GLY A 278 -22.69 14.30 2.91
N ILE A 279 -21.79 14.94 3.66
CA ILE A 279 -21.49 14.64 5.06
C ILE A 279 -22.56 15.30 5.94
N TYR A 280 -23.09 14.55 6.90
CA TYR A 280 -24.04 15.07 7.88
C TYR A 280 -23.32 15.49 9.15
N SER A 281 -23.77 16.59 9.78
CA SER A 281 -23.41 16.90 11.16
C SER A 281 -24.14 15.99 12.14
N GLU A 282 -23.74 16.04 13.41
CA GLU A 282 -24.47 15.36 14.48
C GLU A 282 -25.90 15.89 14.61
N VAL A 283 -26.82 15.00 15.01
CA VAL A 283 -28.24 15.33 15.16
C VAL A 283 -28.44 16.20 16.40
N VAL A 284 -28.90 17.43 16.20
CA VAL A 284 -29.36 18.30 17.29
C VAL A 284 -30.86 18.12 17.50
N LYS A 285 -31.32 18.13 18.76
CA LYS A 285 -32.73 17.98 19.12
C LYS A 285 -33.21 19.10 20.02
N ALA A 286 -34.42 19.59 19.76
CA ALA A 286 -35.08 20.62 20.55
C ALA A 286 -36.56 20.27 20.78
N LEU A 287 -36.97 20.25 22.05
CA LEU A 287 -38.34 19.96 22.46
C LEU A 287 -39.15 21.26 22.62
N TYR A 288 -40.25 21.38 21.89
CA TYR A 288 -41.14 22.54 21.95
C TYR A 288 -42.55 22.09 22.36
N THR A 289 -43.12 22.73 23.38
CA THR A 289 -44.50 22.48 23.80
C THR A 289 -45.33 23.76 23.63
N ILE A 290 -46.24 23.79 22.68
CA ILE A 290 -47.14 24.92 22.43
C ILE A 290 -48.48 24.64 23.10
N ARG A 291 -48.80 25.37 24.17
CA ARG A 291 -50.09 25.30 24.86
C ARG A 291 -51.02 26.35 24.28
N LYS A 292 -52.27 25.97 24.04
CA LYS A 292 -53.33 26.94 23.78
C LYS A 292 -53.75 27.50 25.14
N GLU A 293 -53.80 28.82 25.27
CA GLU A 293 -54.66 29.45 26.29
C GLU A 293 -56.13 29.08 26.05
#